data_AF-A0A1V6BDZ3-F1
#
_entry.id   AF-A0A1V6BDZ3-F1
#
_cell.length_a   1.000
_cell.length_b   1.000
_cell.length_c   1.000
_cell.angle_alpha   90.00
_cell.angle_beta   90.00
_cell.angle_gamma   90.00
#
_symmetry.space_group_name_H-M   'P 1'
#
loop_
_entity.id
_entity.type
_entity.pdbx_description
1 polymer ?
#
loop_
_entity_poly.entity_id
_entity_poly.type
_entity_poly.pdbx_seq_one_letter_code
_entity_poly.pdbx_strand_id
1 'polypeptide(L)'
;MNADYTKQTPNLIDGSNKRSLAIILAYVIVFFLAGTFVAYLVLLLYALINHVDPKALYDSEGNLAGDAQLFVGSMTNFSVYLVGLVIILLLAKPYLLQDLESSRNNTKKFFVFIGQGILIYYVGNVIGNILTELLGITGDSENQKTIVALLQSKYVAIVLLTTVILAPLIEEIVFRKAFFDLLSKKTKMNSITIIVVSGISFAMIHFVMAILDILLSEQGLGALLSELIYIVPYFISGLVLGYIYEKSERNILVPITIHMLNNILSAILILFFPNLGM
;
A
#
# COMPACT_ATOMS: atom_id res chain seq x y z
N MET A 1 -21.97 -19.38 -11.61
CA MET A 1 -21.36 -20.48 -10.81
C MET A 1 -21.41 -20.06 -9.35
N ASN A 2 -22.49 -20.40 -8.66
CA ASN A 2 -22.68 -20.08 -7.25
C ASN A 2 -21.84 -21.06 -6.44
N ALA A 3 -20.63 -20.65 -6.05
CA ALA A 3 -19.90 -21.38 -5.03
C ALA A 3 -20.70 -21.20 -3.72
N ASP A 4 -21.20 -22.32 -3.19
CA ASP A 4 -21.79 -22.38 -1.86
C ASP A 4 -20.66 -22.30 -0.83
N TYR A 5 -20.39 -21.08 -0.36
CA TYR A 5 -19.30 -20.76 0.56
C TYR A 5 -19.58 -21.17 2.01
N THR A 6 -20.70 -21.85 2.29
CA THR A 6 -21.02 -22.35 3.64
C THR A 6 -20.20 -23.57 4.07
N LYS A 7 -19.43 -24.17 3.15
CA LYS A 7 -18.63 -25.39 3.37
C LYS A 7 -17.11 -25.20 3.39
N GLN A 8 -16.60 -23.97 3.36
CA GLN A 8 -15.19 -23.77 3.73
C GLN A 8 -15.06 -24.02 5.23
N THR A 9 -14.10 -24.87 5.62
CA THR A 9 -13.69 -25.01 7.03
C THR A 9 -13.58 -23.61 7.61
N PRO A 10 -14.36 -23.25 8.64
CA PRO A 10 -14.29 -21.93 9.20
C PRO A 10 -12.83 -21.69 9.57
N ASN A 11 -12.30 -20.49 9.32
CA ASN A 11 -11.05 -20.07 9.93
C ASN A 11 -11.16 -20.40 11.42
N LEU A 12 -10.47 -21.46 11.86
CA LEU A 12 -10.57 -22.03 13.21
C LEU A 12 -10.02 -21.04 14.24
N ILE A 13 -9.22 -20.10 13.78
CA ILE A 13 -8.87 -18.90 14.49
C ILE A 13 -10.03 -17.94 14.29
N ASP A 14 -10.86 -17.78 15.32
CA ASP A 14 -11.81 -16.68 15.37
C ASP A 14 -11.05 -15.41 15.00
N GLY A 15 -11.24 -14.95 13.77
CA GLY A 15 -10.91 -13.61 13.35
C GLY A 15 -11.83 -12.68 14.12
N SER A 16 -11.62 -12.57 15.44
CA SER A 16 -12.51 -11.83 16.30
C SER A 16 -12.47 -10.41 15.78
N ASN A 17 -13.64 -9.79 15.60
CA ASN A 17 -13.73 -8.42 15.07
C ASN A 17 -12.79 -7.46 15.83
N LYS A 18 -12.43 -7.79 17.08
CA LYS A 18 -11.43 -7.09 17.90
C LYS A 18 -10.02 -7.12 17.31
N ARG A 19 -9.52 -8.26 16.80
CA ARG A 19 -8.17 -8.35 16.20
C ARG A 19 -8.10 -7.60 14.88
N SER A 20 -9.08 -7.79 14.01
CA SER A 20 -9.15 -7.05 12.74
C SER A 20 -9.25 -5.55 12.99
N LEU A 21 -10.08 -5.13 13.94
CA LEU A 21 -10.16 -3.73 14.36
C LEU A 21 -8.82 -3.23 14.95
N ALA A 22 -8.14 -4.02 15.78
CA ALA A 22 -6.84 -3.66 16.34
C ALA A 22 -5.77 -3.49 15.25
N ILE A 23 -5.74 -4.34 14.22
CA ILE A 23 -4.83 -4.20 13.07
C ILE A 23 -5.12 -2.90 12.32
N ILE A 24 -6.39 -2.61 12.02
CA ILE A 24 -6.78 -1.39 11.30
C ILE A 24 -6.45 -0.14 12.14
N LEU A 25 -6.74 -0.15 13.44
CA LEU A 25 -6.43 0.97 14.33
C LEU A 25 -4.91 1.16 14.47
N ALA A 26 -4.14 0.07 14.60
CA ALA A 26 -2.68 0.15 14.64
C ALA A 26 -2.12 0.76 13.34
N TYR A 27 -2.64 0.35 12.19
CA TYR A 27 -2.28 0.97 10.91
C TYR A 27 -2.59 2.47 10.91
N VAL A 28 -3.80 2.87 11.30
CA VAL A 28 -4.18 4.30 11.30
C VAL A 28 -3.28 5.11 12.24
N ILE A 29 -3.03 4.62 13.45
CA ILE A 29 -2.22 5.31 14.45
C ILE A 29 -0.76 5.43 13.97
N VAL A 30 -0.15 4.34 13.50
CA VAL A 30 1.25 4.34 13.11
C VAL A 30 1.48 5.22 11.87
N PHE A 31 0.65 5.06 10.84
CA PHE A 31 0.88 5.69 9.54
C PHE A 31 0.39 7.14 9.46
N PHE A 32 -0.64 7.53 10.22
CA PHE A 32 -1.20 8.89 10.15
C PHE A 32 -0.95 9.74 11.39
N LEU A 33 -0.72 9.16 12.57
CA LEU A 33 -0.47 9.93 13.80
C LEU A 33 1.01 9.94 14.18
N ALA A 34 1.68 8.78 14.15
CA ALA A 34 3.09 8.68 14.53
C ALA A 34 4.04 9.13 13.41
N GLY A 35 3.62 9.05 12.14
CA GLY A 35 4.46 9.36 10.98
C GLY A 35 5.06 10.77 11.01
N THR A 36 4.26 11.80 11.29
CA THR A 36 4.73 13.19 11.37
C THR A 36 5.75 13.39 12.48
N PHE A 37 5.56 12.75 13.63
CA PHE A 37 6.51 12.81 14.73
C PHE A 37 7.84 12.13 14.35
N VAL A 38 7.77 10.96 13.70
CA VAL A 38 8.98 10.27 13.19
C VAL A 38 9.70 11.15 12.17
N ALA A 39 8.98 11.78 11.24
CA ALA A 39 9.56 12.68 10.25
C ALA A 39 10.34 13.84 10.89
N TYR A 40 9.76 14.44 11.93
CA TYR A 40 10.43 15.49 12.70
C TYR A 40 11.70 14.99 13.39
N LEU A 41 11.68 13.82 14.01
CA LEU A 41 12.88 13.23 14.62
C LEU A 41 13.98 12.93 13.59
N VAL A 42 13.59 12.40 12.43
CA VAL A 42 14.52 12.11 11.33
C VAL A 42 15.13 13.40 10.77
N LEU A 43 14.36 14.48 10.65
CA LEU A 43 14.86 15.81 10.27
C LEU A 43 15.91 16.31 11.27
N LEU A 44 15.62 16.24 12.57
CA LEU A 44 16.58 16.65 13.61
C LEU A 44 17.86 15.82 13.55
N LEU A 45 17.74 14.51 13.30
CA LEU A 45 18.90 13.63 13.13
C LEU A 45 19.73 14.03 11.89
N TYR A 46 19.08 14.30 10.76
CA TYR A 46 19.77 14.74 9.55
C TYR A 46 20.52 16.06 9.77
N ALA A 47 19.87 17.03 10.40
CA ALA A 47 20.45 18.32 10.74
C ALA A 47 21.67 18.17 11.68
N LEU A 48 21.56 17.29 12.68
CA LEU A 48 22.65 16.97 13.59
C LEU A 48 23.85 16.33 12.87
N ILE A 49 23.61 15.35 11.99
CA ILE A 49 24.65 14.65 11.22
C ILE A 49 25.40 15.63 10.30
N ASN A 50 24.67 16.57 9.69
CA ASN A 50 25.24 17.52 8.74
C ASN A 50 25.71 18.83 9.39
N HIS A 51 25.58 18.97 10.72
CA HIS A 51 25.95 20.17 11.47
C HIS A 51 25.31 21.47 10.94
N VAL A 52 24.02 21.39 10.58
CA VAL A 52 23.23 22.52 10.04
C VAL A 52 22.01 22.79 10.91
N ASP A 53 21.57 24.05 10.98
CA ASP A 53 20.29 24.39 11.61
C ASP A 53 19.15 23.75 10.80
N PRO A 54 18.21 23.01 11.41
CA PRO A 54 17.05 22.47 10.71
C PRO A 54 16.30 23.48 9.86
N LYS A 55 16.23 24.76 10.28
CA LYS A 55 15.57 25.82 9.51
C LYS A 55 16.25 26.14 8.18
N ALA A 56 17.56 25.91 8.08
CA ALA A 56 18.33 26.13 6.86
C ALA A 56 18.12 25.04 5.79
N LEU A 57 17.39 23.97 6.12
CA LEU A 57 17.07 22.88 5.20
C LEU A 57 15.82 23.12 4.35
N TYR A 58 15.07 24.17 4.67
CA TYR A 58 13.85 24.56 3.97
C TYR A 58 14.15 25.63 2.92
N ASP A 59 13.49 25.55 1.77
CA ASP A 59 13.53 26.59 0.75
C ASP A 59 12.63 27.79 1.11
N SER A 60 12.56 28.78 0.21
CA SER A 60 11.74 29.98 0.39
C SER A 60 10.24 29.72 0.43
N GLU A 61 9.80 28.56 -0.07
CA GLU A 61 8.40 28.13 -0.07
C GLU A 61 8.06 27.31 1.18
N GLY A 62 9.06 27.04 2.04
CA GLY A 62 8.89 26.26 3.26
C GLY A 62 8.91 24.75 3.02
N ASN A 63 9.40 24.29 1.86
CA ASN A 63 9.56 22.88 1.55
C ASN A 63 10.97 22.40 1.91
N LEU A 64 11.07 21.18 2.44
CA LEU A 64 12.36 20.56 2.66
C LEU A 64 13.03 20.32 1.30
N ALA A 65 14.27 20.76 1.13
CA ALA A 65 14.91 20.79 -0.18
C ALA A 65 16.13 19.85 -0.29
N GLY A 66 16.44 19.47 -1.52
CA GLY A 66 17.66 18.73 -1.87
C GLY A 66 17.78 17.38 -1.15
N ASP A 67 19.01 17.05 -0.70
CA ASP A 67 19.28 15.76 -0.06
C ASP A 67 18.52 15.57 1.27
N ALA A 68 18.19 16.66 1.96
CA ALA A 68 17.40 16.61 3.19
C ALA A 68 16.00 16.02 2.93
N GLN A 69 15.35 16.45 1.84
CA GLN A 69 14.05 15.93 1.42
C GLN A 69 14.10 14.42 1.18
N LEU A 70 15.11 13.99 0.42
CA LEU A 70 15.30 12.59 0.04
C LEU A 70 15.64 11.71 1.24
N PHE A 71 16.50 12.19 2.15
CA PHE A 71 16.86 11.49 3.37
C PHE A 71 15.67 11.37 4.31
N VAL A 72 15.03 12.50 4.63
CA VAL A 72 13.91 12.54 5.58
C VAL A 72 12.75 11.72 5.05
N GLY A 73 12.40 11.84 3.77
CA GLY A 73 11.36 11.02 3.14
C GLY A 73 11.67 9.52 3.21
N SER A 74 12.88 9.10 2.79
CA SER A 74 13.27 7.69 2.78
C SER A 74 13.30 7.07 4.18
N MET A 75 13.94 7.76 5.13
CA MET A 75 14.14 7.25 6.49
C MET A 75 12.85 7.28 7.30
N THR A 76 11.99 8.27 7.09
CA THR A 76 10.66 8.32 7.71
C THR A 76 9.82 7.15 7.22
N ASN A 77 9.70 6.97 5.90
CA ASN A 77 8.94 5.87 5.32
C ASN A 77 9.45 4.53 5.87
N PHE A 78 10.75 4.27 5.78
CA PHE A 78 11.33 3.04 6.30
C PHE A 78 11.03 2.81 7.78
N SER A 79 11.21 3.84 8.62
CA SER A 79 11.01 3.73 10.07
C SER A 79 9.55 3.45 10.44
N VAL A 80 8.62 4.18 9.81
CA VAL A 80 7.17 4.01 10.02
C VAL A 80 6.72 2.62 9.56
N TYR A 81 7.13 2.20 8.35
CA TYR A 81 6.80 0.87 7.84
C TYR A 81 7.44 -0.24 8.67
N LEU A 82 8.67 -0.07 9.18
CA LEU A 82 9.32 -1.08 10.02
C LEU A 82 8.58 -1.25 11.35
N VAL A 83 8.29 -0.15 12.06
CA VAL A 83 7.53 -0.18 13.32
C VAL A 83 6.12 -0.72 13.10
N GLY A 84 5.45 -0.25 12.05
CA GLY A 84 4.13 -0.72 11.65
C GLY A 84 4.12 -2.22 11.36
N LEU A 85 5.11 -2.73 10.62
CA LEU A 85 5.22 -4.14 10.30
C LEU A 85 5.37 -4.99 11.56
N VAL A 86 6.24 -4.59 12.49
CA VAL A 86 6.42 -5.34 13.75
C VAL A 86 5.10 -5.46 14.50
N ILE A 87 4.38 -4.35 14.70
CA ILE A 87 3.10 -4.34 15.42
C ILE A 87 2.06 -5.18 14.68
N ILE A 88 1.93 -5.00 13.37
CA ILE A 88 0.92 -5.69 12.55
C ILE A 88 1.21 -7.19 12.46
N LEU A 89 2.47 -7.61 12.31
CA LEU A 89 2.84 -9.02 12.31
C LEU A 89 2.55 -9.69 13.66
N LEU A 90 2.77 -9.01 14.78
CA LEU A 90 2.42 -9.55 16.10
C LEU A 90 0.90 -9.79 16.22
N LEU A 91 0.09 -8.87 15.71
CA LEU A 91 -1.38 -8.99 15.71
C LEU A 91 -1.89 -10.03 14.70
N ALA A 92 -1.25 -10.13 13.53
CA ALA A 92 -1.66 -10.98 12.41
C ALA A 92 -1.03 -12.38 12.43
N LYS A 93 -0.04 -12.64 13.30
CA LYS A 93 0.70 -13.90 13.40
C LYS A 93 -0.17 -15.16 13.29
N PRO A 94 -1.33 -15.27 13.98
CA PRO A 94 -2.15 -16.47 13.91
C PRO A 94 -2.69 -16.72 12.50
N TYR A 95 -3.11 -15.67 11.78
CA TYR A 95 -3.58 -15.78 10.40
C TYR A 95 -2.45 -16.20 9.46
N LEU A 96 -1.27 -15.59 9.62
CA LEU A 96 -0.12 -15.87 8.78
C LEU A 96 0.37 -17.31 8.93
N LEU A 97 0.39 -17.84 10.16
CA LEU A 97 0.78 -19.23 10.40
C LEU A 97 -0.21 -20.22 9.77
N GLN A 98 -1.51 -19.92 9.85
CA GLN A 98 -2.55 -20.75 9.25
C GLN A 98 -2.43 -20.77 7.71
N ASP A 99 -2.26 -19.59 7.08
CA ASP A 99 -2.13 -19.49 5.63
C ASP A 99 -0.82 -20.11 5.14
N LEU A 100 0.26 -20.01 5.93
CA LEU A 100 1.53 -20.68 5.65
C LEU A 100 1.40 -22.20 5.69
N GLU A 101 0.70 -22.74 6.69
CA GLU A 101 0.42 -24.17 6.79
C GLU A 101 -0.43 -24.65 5.61
N SER A 102 -1.48 -23.91 5.25
CA SER A 102 -2.32 -24.19 4.07
C SER A 102 -1.50 -24.23 2.77
N SER A 103 -0.64 -23.22 2.55
CA SER A 103 0.26 -23.15 1.40
C SER A 103 1.27 -24.30 1.36
N ARG A 104 1.78 -24.73 2.52
CA ARG A 104 2.70 -25.87 2.62
C ARG A 104 1.99 -27.19 2.34
N ASN A 105 0.78 -27.36 2.83
CA ASN A 105 -0.01 -28.59 2.64
C ASN A 105 -0.46 -28.76 1.18
N ASN A 106 -0.61 -27.67 0.42
CA ASN A 106 -0.94 -27.72 -1.00
C ASN A 106 -0.14 -26.72 -1.85
N THR A 107 1.18 -26.93 -1.90
CA THR A 107 2.13 -26.05 -2.60
C THR A 107 1.80 -25.89 -4.09
N LYS A 108 1.35 -26.96 -4.75
CA LYS A 108 0.92 -26.88 -6.16
C LYS A 108 -0.22 -25.88 -6.34
N LYS A 109 -1.26 -25.96 -5.50
CA LYS A 109 -2.40 -25.04 -5.57
C LYS A 109 -2.00 -23.61 -5.26
N PHE A 110 -1.12 -23.41 -4.27
CA PHE A 110 -0.57 -22.10 -3.94
C PHE A 110 0.12 -21.43 -5.14
N PHE A 111 1.02 -22.14 -5.83
CA PHE A 111 1.68 -21.60 -7.03
C PHE A 111 0.75 -21.43 -8.23
N VAL A 112 -0.28 -22.27 -8.38
CA VAL A 112 -1.33 -22.07 -9.40
C VAL A 112 -2.07 -20.77 -9.14
N PHE A 113 -2.45 -20.48 -7.89
CA PHE A 113 -3.10 -19.22 -7.55
C PHE A 113 -2.19 -18.01 -7.77
N ILE A 114 -0.89 -18.11 -7.45
CA ILE A 114 0.08 -17.05 -7.79
C ILE A 114 0.12 -16.83 -9.31
N GLY A 115 0.30 -17.90 -10.09
CA GLY A 115 0.38 -17.78 -11.56
C GLY A 115 -0.87 -17.17 -12.19
N GLN A 116 -2.05 -17.62 -11.78
CA GLN A 116 -3.33 -17.03 -12.23
C GLN A 116 -3.47 -15.58 -11.77
N GLY A 117 -3.11 -15.29 -10.52
CA GLY A 117 -3.20 -13.95 -9.96
C GLY A 117 -2.26 -12.96 -10.63
N ILE A 118 -1.05 -13.35 -11.03
CA ILE A 118 -0.14 -12.52 -11.84
C ILE A 118 -0.81 -12.13 -13.16
N LEU A 119 -1.41 -13.09 -13.88
CA LEU A 119 -2.10 -12.81 -15.14
C LEU A 119 -3.26 -11.83 -14.94
N ILE A 120 -4.07 -12.05 -13.90
CA ILE A 120 -5.19 -11.16 -13.56
C ILE A 120 -4.69 -9.75 -13.20
N TYR A 121 -3.59 -9.65 -12.46
CA TYR A 121 -2.98 -8.37 -12.10
C TYR A 121 -2.57 -7.57 -13.34
N TYR A 122 -1.89 -8.20 -14.30
CA TYR A 122 -1.50 -7.51 -15.54
C TYR A 122 -2.69 -7.13 -16.42
N VAL A 123 -3.73 -7.96 -16.49
CA VAL A 123 -5.00 -7.57 -17.14
C VAL A 123 -5.57 -6.34 -16.45
N GLY A 124 -5.53 -6.29 -15.11
CA GLY A 124 -5.87 -5.12 -14.32
C GLY A 124 -5.07 -3.88 -14.71
N ASN A 125 -3.74 -3.98 -14.76
CA ASN A 125 -2.88 -2.87 -15.17
C ASN A 125 -3.22 -2.36 -16.58
N VAL A 126 -3.45 -3.26 -17.55
CA VAL A 126 -3.87 -2.87 -18.90
C VAL A 126 -5.19 -2.11 -18.88
N ILE A 127 -6.18 -2.58 -18.10
CA ILE A 127 -7.46 -1.88 -17.94
C ILE A 127 -7.24 -0.51 -17.29
N GLY A 128 -6.42 -0.43 -16.24
CA GLY A 128 -6.08 0.82 -15.57
C GLY A 128 -5.45 1.85 -16.51
N ASN A 129 -4.53 1.41 -17.37
CA ASN A 129 -3.87 2.27 -18.35
C ASN A 129 -4.84 2.76 -19.42
N ILE A 130 -5.70 1.89 -19.96
CA ILE A 130 -6.75 2.28 -20.91
C ILE A 130 -7.69 3.30 -20.28
N LEU A 131 -8.14 3.09 -19.04
CA LEU A 131 -9.01 4.04 -18.35
C LEU A 131 -8.33 5.38 -18.11
N THR A 132 -7.05 5.37 -17.76
CA THR A 132 -6.22 6.56 -17.54
C THR A 132 -6.09 7.37 -18.83
N GLU A 133 -5.83 6.71 -19.96
CA GLU A 133 -5.77 7.33 -21.28
C GLU A 133 -7.14 7.90 -21.72
N LEU A 134 -8.22 7.15 -21.55
CA LEU A 134 -9.58 7.59 -21.88
C LEU A 134 -10.05 8.80 -21.07
N LEU A 135 -9.57 8.92 -19.83
CA LEU A 135 -9.84 10.07 -18.96
C LEU A 135 -8.92 11.26 -19.24
N GLY A 136 -7.95 11.12 -20.16
CA GLY A 136 -7.00 12.17 -20.50
C GLY A 136 -6.05 12.51 -19.34
N ILE A 137 -5.82 11.55 -18.44
CA ILE A 137 -4.90 11.74 -17.30
C ILE A 137 -3.49 11.80 -17.86
N THR A 138 -2.79 12.90 -17.59
CA THR A 138 -1.41 13.12 -18.03
C THR A 138 -0.56 13.48 -16.83
N GLY A 139 0.62 12.85 -16.70
CA GLY A 139 1.50 13.02 -15.55
C GLY A 139 1.24 12.02 -14.44
N ASP A 140 1.70 12.37 -13.24
CA ASP A 140 1.78 11.47 -12.08
C ASP A 140 1.08 12.07 -10.85
N SER A 141 0.50 11.22 -10.00
CA SER A 141 0.10 11.59 -8.64
C SER A 141 1.30 12.07 -7.80
N GLU A 142 1.07 12.88 -6.78
CA GLU A 142 2.13 13.31 -5.85
C GLU A 142 2.84 12.13 -5.16
N ASN A 143 2.08 11.07 -4.85
CA ASN A 143 2.64 9.83 -4.32
C ASN A 143 3.63 9.18 -5.31
N GLN A 144 3.25 9.07 -6.59
CA GLN A 144 4.10 8.47 -7.62
C GLN A 144 5.36 9.30 -7.86
N LYS A 145 5.25 10.63 -7.96
CA LYS A 145 6.41 11.53 -8.09
C LYS A 145 7.38 11.35 -6.92
N THR A 146 6.85 11.28 -5.70
CA THR A 146 7.65 11.06 -4.49
C THR A 146 8.38 9.72 -4.55
N ILE A 147 7.70 8.63 -4.89
CA ILE A 147 8.33 7.30 -4.99
C ILE A 147 9.44 7.29 -6.05
N VAL A 148 9.21 7.90 -7.23
CA VAL A 148 10.21 8.00 -8.29
C VAL A 148 11.44 8.77 -7.81
N ALA A 149 11.25 9.95 -7.19
CA ALA A 149 12.35 10.75 -6.66
C ALA A 149 13.17 10.00 -5.60
N LEU A 150 12.50 9.27 -4.70
CA LEU A 150 13.17 8.47 -3.68
C LEU A 150 13.93 7.26 -4.28
N LEU A 151 13.36 6.57 -5.26
CA LEU A 151 14.01 5.45 -5.94
C LEU A 151 15.23 5.88 -6.77
N GLN A 152 15.20 7.07 -7.37
CA GLN A 152 16.32 7.62 -8.13
C GLN A 152 17.39 8.29 -7.24
N SER A 153 17.17 8.34 -5.93
CA SER A 153 18.13 8.87 -4.97
C SER A 153 19.20 7.85 -4.54
N LYS A 154 20.23 8.32 -3.82
CA LYS A 154 21.23 7.45 -3.17
C LYS A 154 20.65 6.53 -2.08
N TYR A 155 19.40 6.72 -1.66
CA TYR A 155 18.71 5.93 -0.64
C TYR A 155 17.91 4.74 -1.22
N VAL A 156 18.04 4.47 -2.52
CA VAL A 156 17.29 3.43 -3.26
C VAL A 156 17.15 2.10 -2.53
N ALA A 157 18.18 1.60 -1.85
CA ALA A 157 18.13 0.30 -1.16
C ALA A 157 17.07 0.27 -0.04
N ILE A 158 16.96 1.35 0.73
CA ILE A 158 15.99 1.48 1.83
C ILE A 158 14.58 1.68 1.26
N VAL A 159 14.47 2.44 0.17
CA VAL A 159 13.21 2.68 -0.53
C VAL A 159 12.68 1.37 -1.12
N LEU A 160 13.53 0.59 -1.80
CA LEU A 160 13.17 -0.73 -2.32
C LEU A 160 12.73 -1.69 -1.21
N LEU A 161 13.48 -1.76 -0.10
CA LEU A 161 13.08 -2.59 1.03
C LEU A 161 11.68 -2.21 1.53
N THR A 162 11.40 -0.91 1.60
CA THR A 162 10.11 -0.39 2.05
C THR A 162 8.99 -0.72 1.05
N THR A 163 9.14 -0.33 -0.22
CA THR A 163 8.08 -0.42 -1.24
C THR A 163 7.87 -1.84 -1.75
N VAL A 164 8.91 -2.67 -1.82
CA VAL A 164 8.81 -4.05 -2.33
C VAL A 164 8.42 -5.05 -1.24
N ILE A 165 8.83 -4.83 0.01
CA ILE A 165 8.66 -5.84 1.07
C ILE A 165 7.74 -5.34 2.17
N LEU A 166 8.09 -4.24 2.85
CA LEU A 166 7.36 -3.82 4.05
C LEU A 166 5.94 -3.37 3.72
N ALA A 167 5.77 -2.59 2.65
CA ALA A 167 4.48 -2.05 2.25
C ALA A 167 3.49 -3.15 1.83
N PRO A 168 3.79 -4.04 0.87
CA PRO A 168 2.89 -5.14 0.50
C PRO A 168 2.50 -6.03 1.68
N LEU A 169 3.43 -6.34 2.59
CA LEU A 169 3.12 -7.14 3.78
C LEU A 169 2.05 -6.46 4.64
N ILE A 170 2.24 -5.18 4.95
CA ILE A 170 1.30 -4.43 5.79
C ILE A 170 -0.03 -4.23 5.07
N GLU A 171 0.01 -3.74 3.83
CA GLU A 171 -1.17 -3.35 3.09
C GLU A 171 -2.09 -4.54 2.84
N GLU A 172 -1.55 -5.70 2.45
CA GLU A 172 -2.40 -6.88 2.27
C GLU A 172 -3.00 -7.36 3.59
N ILE A 173 -2.21 -7.40 4.68
CA ILE A 173 -2.75 -7.78 6.01
C ILE A 173 -3.86 -6.83 6.45
N VAL A 174 -3.71 -5.52 6.24
CA VAL A 174 -4.71 -4.52 6.63
C VAL A 174 -5.94 -4.61 5.73
N PHE A 175 -5.77 -4.48 4.42
CA PHE A 175 -6.87 -4.31 3.48
C PHE A 175 -7.50 -5.62 3.02
N ARG A 176 -6.74 -6.72 2.89
CA ARG A 176 -7.30 -8.01 2.46
C ARG A 176 -7.61 -8.94 3.60
N LYS A 177 -6.83 -8.95 4.67
CA LYS A 177 -7.17 -9.79 5.83
C LYS A 177 -8.10 -9.07 6.81
N ALA A 178 -7.60 -8.04 7.51
CA ALA A 178 -8.34 -7.41 8.60
C ALA A 178 -9.63 -6.74 8.11
N PHE A 179 -9.56 -5.96 7.03
CA PHE A 179 -10.72 -5.22 6.51
C PHE A 179 -11.79 -6.15 5.91
N PHE A 180 -11.43 -7.19 5.15
CA PHE A 180 -12.39 -8.19 4.67
C PHE A 180 -13.05 -8.95 5.82
N ASP A 181 -12.27 -9.39 6.82
CA ASP A 181 -12.82 -10.12 7.97
C ASP A 181 -13.78 -9.23 8.76
N LEU A 182 -13.46 -7.94 8.94
CA LEU A 182 -14.34 -6.98 9.60
C LEU A 182 -15.66 -6.79 8.83
N LEU A 183 -15.61 -6.56 7.52
CA LEU A 183 -16.81 -6.33 6.70
C LEU A 183 -17.65 -7.61 6.55
N SER A 184 -17.03 -8.75 6.24
CA SER A 184 -17.75 -10.01 6.05
C SER A 184 -18.53 -10.43 7.30
N LYS A 185 -17.97 -10.25 8.49
CA LYS A 185 -18.64 -10.61 9.75
C LYS A 185 -19.61 -9.53 10.25
N LYS A 186 -19.25 -8.24 10.15
CA LYS A 186 -20.03 -7.15 10.78
C LYS A 186 -21.23 -6.72 9.95
N THR A 187 -21.11 -6.69 8.62
CA THR A 187 -22.14 -6.12 7.73
C THR A 187 -22.86 -7.16 6.87
N LYS A 188 -22.44 -8.43 6.90
CA LYS A 188 -22.96 -9.52 6.04
C LYS A 188 -22.97 -9.16 4.53
N MET A 189 -22.05 -8.29 4.11
CA MET A 189 -21.92 -7.89 2.70
C MET A 189 -21.45 -9.07 1.84
N ASN A 190 -21.89 -9.08 0.57
CA ASN A 190 -21.38 -10.04 -0.40
C ASN A 190 -19.90 -9.73 -0.76
N SER A 191 -19.20 -10.72 -1.29
CA SER A 191 -17.76 -10.60 -1.58
C SER A 191 -17.44 -9.50 -2.59
N ILE A 192 -18.32 -9.23 -3.58
CA ILE A 192 -18.11 -8.18 -4.57
C ILE A 192 -18.12 -6.80 -3.91
N THR A 193 -19.10 -6.54 -3.05
CA THR A 193 -19.19 -5.29 -2.29
C THR A 193 -17.96 -5.10 -1.40
N ILE A 194 -17.49 -6.16 -0.73
CA ILE A 194 -16.28 -6.09 0.11
C ILE A 194 -15.05 -5.76 -0.73
N ILE A 195 -14.88 -6.39 -1.90
CA ILE A 195 -13.78 -6.11 -2.83
C ILE A 195 -13.81 -4.64 -3.27
N VAL A 196 -14.97 -4.10 -3.64
CA VAL A 196 -15.11 -2.70 -4.06
C VAL A 196 -14.77 -1.74 -2.92
N VAL A 197 -15.36 -1.93 -1.74
CA VAL A 197 -15.11 -1.04 -0.58
C VAL A 197 -13.65 -1.11 -0.14
N SER A 198 -13.05 -2.30 -0.12
CA SER A 198 -11.62 -2.48 0.15
C SER A 198 -10.75 -1.83 -0.92
N GLY A 199 -11.12 -1.92 -2.20
CA GLY A 199 -10.38 -1.29 -3.29
C GLY A 199 -10.41 0.23 -3.19
N ILE A 200 -11.56 0.82 -2.86
CA ILE A 200 -11.68 2.26 -2.59
C ILE A 200 -10.79 2.65 -1.41
N SER A 201 -10.86 1.92 -0.30
CA SER A 201 -10.04 2.21 0.89
C SER A 201 -8.54 2.09 0.61
N PHE A 202 -8.14 1.06 -0.13
CA PHE A 202 -6.76 0.85 -0.58
C PHE A 202 -6.27 1.98 -1.49
N ALA A 203 -7.11 2.48 -2.39
CA ALA A 203 -6.74 3.60 -3.24
C ALA A 203 -6.59 4.89 -2.42
N MET A 204 -7.59 5.20 -1.58
CA MET A 204 -7.66 6.47 -0.84
C MET A 204 -6.46 6.72 0.08
N ILE A 205 -5.86 5.69 0.70
CA ILE A 205 -4.72 5.90 1.60
C ILE A 205 -3.50 6.51 0.91
N HIS A 206 -3.35 6.31 -0.40
CA HIS A 206 -2.25 6.86 -1.18
C HIS A 206 -2.38 8.38 -1.42
N PHE A 207 -3.58 8.91 -1.22
CA PHE A 207 -3.90 10.32 -1.47
C PHE A 207 -4.11 11.11 -0.18
N VAL A 208 -4.16 10.48 1.00
CA VAL A 208 -4.50 11.17 2.25
C VAL A 208 -3.58 12.35 2.53
N MET A 209 -2.27 12.20 2.35
CA MET A 209 -1.31 13.28 2.61
C MET A 209 -1.44 14.43 1.61
N ALA A 210 -1.57 14.12 0.31
CA ALA A 210 -1.76 15.13 -0.73
C ALA A 210 -3.10 15.87 -0.55
N ILE A 211 -4.18 15.14 -0.26
CA ILE A 211 -5.48 15.73 0.05
C ILE A 211 -5.40 16.61 1.30
N LEU A 212 -4.73 16.16 2.37
CA LEU A 212 -4.57 16.94 3.59
C LEU A 212 -3.81 18.24 3.31
N ASP A 213 -2.73 18.19 2.53
CA ASP A 213 -1.96 19.38 2.13
C ASP A 213 -2.84 20.36 1.32
N ILE A 214 -3.58 19.86 0.33
CA ILE A 214 -4.52 20.66 -0.47
C ILE A 214 -5.61 21.30 0.39
N LEU A 215 -6.13 20.58 1.39
CA LEU A 215 -7.19 21.07 2.29
C LEU A 215 -6.68 22.08 3.33
N LEU A 216 -5.41 21.97 3.74
CA LEU A 216 -4.77 22.89 4.68
C LEU A 216 -4.17 24.12 3.97
N SER A 217 -3.99 24.05 2.66
CA SER A 217 -3.52 25.15 1.81
C SER A 217 -4.67 25.84 1.08
N GLU A 218 -4.42 27.03 0.53
CA GLU A 218 -5.42 27.80 -0.23
C GLU A 218 -5.53 27.36 -1.70
N GLN A 219 -5.19 26.10 -2.03
CA GLN A 219 -5.16 25.57 -3.41
C GLN A 219 -6.56 25.33 -4.00
N GLY A 220 -7.58 25.10 -3.17
CA GLY A 220 -8.98 25.01 -3.58
C GLY A 220 -9.41 23.72 -4.30
N LEU A 221 -10.65 23.68 -4.77
CA LEU A 221 -11.29 22.47 -5.32
C LEU A 221 -10.62 21.95 -6.60
N GLY A 222 -10.04 22.83 -7.42
CA GLY A 222 -9.37 22.44 -8.66
C GLY A 222 -8.19 21.51 -8.42
N ALA A 223 -7.33 21.86 -7.46
CA ALA A 223 -6.18 21.03 -7.06
C ALA A 223 -6.62 19.67 -6.53
N LEU A 224 -7.66 19.64 -5.69
CA LEU A 224 -8.21 18.40 -5.15
C LEU A 224 -8.70 17.46 -6.27
N LEU A 225 -9.44 17.97 -7.24
CA LEU A 225 -9.95 17.17 -8.35
C LEU A 225 -8.81 16.69 -9.27
N SER A 226 -7.78 17.53 -9.47
CA SER A 226 -6.61 17.15 -10.26
C SER A 226 -5.79 16.03 -9.62
N GLU A 227 -5.72 15.98 -8.28
CA GLU A 227 -5.02 14.90 -7.59
C GLU A 227 -5.88 13.62 -7.53
N LEU A 228 -7.19 13.75 -7.28
CA LEU A 228 -8.10 12.61 -7.21
C LEU A 228 -8.26 11.87 -8.53
N ILE A 229 -7.96 12.48 -9.67
CA ILE A 229 -8.07 11.80 -10.97
C ILE A 229 -7.12 10.59 -11.05
N TYR A 230 -5.96 10.66 -10.38
CA TYR A 230 -4.97 9.58 -10.34
C TYR A 230 -5.38 8.40 -9.46
N ILE A 231 -6.57 8.42 -8.82
CA ILE A 231 -7.05 7.31 -7.99
C ILE A 231 -7.28 6.02 -8.78
N VAL A 232 -7.52 6.14 -10.09
CA VAL A 232 -7.90 5.04 -10.99
C VAL A 232 -6.93 3.86 -10.94
N PRO A 233 -5.61 4.01 -11.21
CA PRO A 233 -4.66 2.89 -11.16
C PRO A 233 -4.59 2.22 -9.77
N TYR A 234 -4.63 3.00 -8.69
CA TYR A 234 -4.64 2.47 -7.32
C TYR A 234 -5.94 1.72 -7.01
N PHE A 235 -7.09 2.23 -7.47
CA PHE A 235 -8.38 1.58 -7.30
C PHE A 235 -8.45 0.26 -8.05
N ILE A 236 -7.99 0.21 -9.31
CA ILE A 236 -7.93 -1.02 -10.10
C ILE A 236 -7.02 -2.06 -9.42
N SER A 237 -5.82 -1.66 -8.99
CA SER A 237 -4.92 -2.52 -8.21
C SER A 237 -5.60 -3.04 -6.94
N GLY A 238 -6.34 -2.15 -6.27
CA GLY A 238 -7.19 -2.45 -5.13
C GLY A 238 -8.20 -3.58 -5.39
N LEU A 239 -8.99 -3.43 -6.46
CA LEU A 239 -9.99 -4.41 -6.89
C LEU A 239 -9.36 -5.75 -7.25
N VAL A 240 -8.26 -5.74 -8.00
CA VAL A 240 -7.61 -6.96 -8.50
C VAL A 240 -7.03 -7.77 -7.35
N LEU A 241 -6.29 -7.16 -6.44
CA LEU A 241 -5.77 -7.84 -5.25
C LEU A 241 -6.89 -8.36 -4.36
N GLY A 242 -8.00 -7.61 -4.23
CA GLY A 242 -9.18 -8.07 -3.51
C GLY A 242 -9.82 -9.30 -4.15
N TYR A 243 -9.94 -9.32 -5.47
CA TYR A 243 -10.44 -10.46 -6.23
C TYR A 243 -9.51 -11.68 -6.12
N ILE A 244 -8.20 -11.48 -6.25
CA ILE A 244 -7.18 -12.53 -6.11
C ILE A 244 -7.24 -13.14 -4.71
N TYR A 245 -7.36 -12.32 -3.66
CA TYR A 245 -7.52 -12.80 -2.29
C TYR A 245 -8.78 -13.67 -2.14
N GLU A 246 -9.93 -13.22 -2.64
CA GLU A 246 -11.16 -14.02 -2.55
C GLU A 246 -11.06 -15.33 -3.36
N LYS A 247 -10.42 -15.31 -4.53
CA LYS A 247 -10.24 -16.50 -5.39
C LYS A 247 -9.21 -17.49 -4.86
N SER A 248 -8.20 -17.02 -4.14
CA SER A 248 -7.18 -17.85 -3.50
C SER A 248 -7.62 -18.43 -2.16
N GLU A 249 -8.94 -18.58 -1.97
CA GLU A 249 -9.55 -19.09 -0.73
C GLU A 249 -9.14 -18.28 0.50
N ARG A 250 -8.95 -16.96 0.32
CA ARG A 250 -8.54 -16.01 1.36
C ARG A 250 -7.18 -16.35 1.99
N ASN A 251 -6.29 -16.96 1.24
CA ASN A 251 -4.89 -17.14 1.62
C ASN A 251 -4.13 -15.83 1.38
N ILE A 252 -3.72 -15.15 2.45
CA ILE A 252 -3.11 -13.82 2.35
C ILE A 252 -1.72 -13.82 1.68
N LEU A 253 -1.03 -14.96 1.70
CA LEU A 253 0.31 -15.07 1.11
C LEU A 253 0.28 -14.95 -0.42
N VAL A 254 -0.85 -15.28 -1.06
CA VAL A 254 -1.00 -15.16 -2.52
C VAL A 254 -1.00 -13.69 -2.97
N PRO A 255 -1.91 -12.80 -2.51
CA PRO A 255 -1.88 -11.40 -2.90
C PRO A 255 -0.61 -10.68 -2.40
N ILE A 256 -0.05 -11.03 -1.23
CA ILE A 256 1.26 -10.51 -0.79
C ILE A 256 2.32 -10.79 -1.85
N THR A 257 2.44 -12.05 -2.28
CA THR A 257 3.46 -12.44 -3.27
C THR A 257 3.28 -11.68 -4.58
N ILE A 258 2.04 -11.57 -5.07
CA ILE A 258 1.74 -10.89 -6.34
C ILE A 258 2.02 -9.39 -6.24
N HIS A 259 1.65 -8.76 -5.12
CA HIS A 259 1.90 -7.34 -4.88
C HIS A 259 3.42 -7.06 -4.80
N MET A 260 4.18 -7.88 -4.07
CA MET A 260 5.65 -7.77 -4.04
C MET A 260 6.26 -7.91 -5.45
N LEU A 261 5.80 -8.88 -6.24
CA LEU A 261 6.27 -9.08 -7.62
C LEU A 261 5.95 -7.89 -8.53
N ASN A 262 4.75 -7.31 -8.41
CA ASN A 262 4.40 -6.11 -9.16
C ASN A 262 5.31 -4.93 -8.77
N ASN A 263 5.53 -4.71 -7.47
CA ASN A 263 6.40 -3.62 -7.01
C ASN A 263 7.86 -3.81 -7.42
N ILE A 264 8.35 -5.06 -7.50
CA ILE A 264 9.66 -5.37 -8.08
C ILE A 264 9.71 -4.93 -9.55
N LEU A 265 8.70 -5.31 -10.34
CA LEU A 265 8.66 -4.92 -11.75
C LEU A 265 8.59 -3.40 -11.90
N SER A 266 7.68 -2.72 -11.19
CA SER A 266 7.55 -1.26 -11.22
C SER A 266 8.86 -0.58 -10.85
N ALA A 267 9.55 -1.05 -9.81
CA ALA A 267 10.84 -0.50 -9.42
C ALA A 267 11.93 -0.71 -10.49
N ILE A 268 11.97 -1.90 -11.12
CA ILE A 268 12.88 -2.15 -12.25
C ILE A 268 12.59 -1.19 -13.41
N LEU A 269 11.33 -0.98 -13.75
CA LEU A 269 10.94 -0.06 -14.81
C LEU A 269 11.37 1.38 -14.50
N ILE A 270 11.13 1.88 -13.28
CA ILE A 270 11.57 3.22 -12.84
C ILE A 270 13.09 3.39 -12.93
N LEU A 271 13.85 2.38 -12.48
CA LEU A 271 15.30 2.49 -12.35
C LEU A 271 16.05 2.33 -13.67
N PHE A 272 15.59 1.43 -14.54
CA PHE A 272 16.30 1.08 -15.77
C PHE A 272 15.65 1.64 -17.02
N PHE A 273 14.39 2.04 -16.95
CA PHE A 273 13.63 2.58 -18.07
C PHE A 273 12.82 3.83 -17.67
N PRO A 274 13.45 4.87 -17.08
CA PRO A 274 12.75 6.04 -16.56
C PRO A 274 11.97 6.83 -17.62
N ASN A 275 12.25 6.61 -18.91
CA ASN A 275 11.57 7.25 -20.03
C ASN A 275 10.40 6.44 -20.60
N LEU A 276 10.22 5.19 -20.17
CA LEU A 276 8.97 4.46 -20.37
C LEU A 276 8.00 5.05 -19.35
N GLY A 277 7.26 6.09 -19.72
CA GLY A 277 6.20 6.65 -18.88
C GLY A 277 5.33 5.50 -18.36
N MET A 278 5.22 5.40 -17.04
CA MET A 278 4.32 4.46 -16.38
C MET A 278 3.00 5.15 -16.09
#